data_AF-A0A9D8X0K8-F1
#
_entry.id   AF-A0A9D8X0K8-F1
#
_cell.length_a   1.000
_cell.length_b   1.000
_cell.length_c   1.000
_cell.angle_alpha   90.00
_cell.angle_beta   90.00
_cell.angle_gamma   90.00
#
_symmetry.space_group_name_H-M   'P 1'
#
loop_
_entity.id
_entity.type
_entity.pdbx_description
1 polymer ?
#
loop_
_entity_poly.entity_id
_entity_poly.type
_entity_poly.pdbx_seq_one_letter_code
_entity_poly.pdbx_strand_id
1 'polypeptide(L)'
;MPFTPTVPEQIVIHLGSPDSDAQNVTETFPDYIKNVASSEIYPTWPEAALRANILAQISVAMNRVYTGFYRNRGYDFDITSSPAYDQTYVYGRDIFSNISEIVDEIFNSYIRREGTIEPLFTEFCDGIEVQCNGLYQWGSVELAERGLDYFSILQNYYGNDIELVTDAPVANRPGTAPPVVIREGDTGRDVEILQRRL
;
A
#
# COMPACT_ATOMS: atom_id res chain seq x y z
N MET A 1 18.37 -14.59 8.10
CA MET A 1 18.06 -13.25 7.55
C MET A 1 16.75 -12.80 8.19
N PRO A 2 16.60 -11.53 8.61
CA PRO A 2 15.30 -11.06 9.06
C PRO A 2 14.30 -11.22 7.91
N PHE A 3 13.09 -11.68 8.23
CA PHE A 3 12.02 -11.87 7.27
C PHE A 3 11.59 -10.49 6.74
N THR A 4 11.75 -10.27 5.43
CA THR A 4 11.26 -9.07 4.75
C THR A 4 9.93 -9.42 4.08
N PRO A 5 8.83 -8.70 4.38
CA PRO A 5 7.60 -8.80 3.60
C PRO A 5 7.88 -8.73 2.10
N THR A 6 7.29 -9.67 1.37
CA THR A 6 7.38 -9.72 -0.10
C THR A 6 6.27 -8.89 -0.71
N VAL A 7 6.60 -8.15 -1.76
CA VAL A 7 5.60 -7.45 -2.60
C VAL A 7 4.82 -8.52 -3.36
N PRO A 8 3.47 -8.48 -3.37
CA PRO A 8 2.70 -9.48 -4.10
C PRO A 8 2.85 -9.26 -5.61
N GLU A 9 2.86 -10.34 -6.40
CA GLU A 9 2.82 -10.22 -7.87
C GLU A 9 1.49 -9.59 -8.35
N GLN A 10 0.39 -9.97 -7.69
CA GLN A 10 -0.96 -9.55 -8.02
C GLN A 10 -1.74 -9.16 -6.77
N ILE A 11 -2.73 -8.29 -6.94
CA ILE A 11 -3.66 -7.84 -5.90
C ILE A 11 -5.10 -7.99 -6.38
N VAL A 12 -5.99 -8.50 -5.52
CA VAL A 12 -7.41 -8.63 -5.82
C VAL A 12 -8.17 -7.44 -5.24
N ILE A 13 -8.76 -6.62 -6.10
CA ILE A 13 -9.51 -5.41 -5.77
C ILE A 13 -11.00 -5.68 -5.84
N HIS A 14 -11.75 -5.33 -4.79
CA HIS A 14 -13.21 -5.31 -4.79
C HIS A 14 -13.74 -3.94 -5.23
N LEU A 15 -14.56 -3.90 -6.29
CA LEU A 15 -15.02 -2.66 -6.93
C LEU A 15 -16.17 -1.94 -6.19
N GLY A 16 -16.25 -2.07 -4.87
CA GLY A 16 -17.33 -1.52 -4.05
C GLY A 16 -16.99 -1.49 -2.56
N SER A 17 -18.01 -1.27 -1.73
CA SER A 17 -17.86 -1.44 -0.27
C SER A 17 -17.71 -2.93 0.08
N PRO A 18 -17.09 -3.30 1.20
CA PRO A 18 -16.76 -4.70 1.48
C PRO A 18 -17.91 -5.72 1.33
N ASP A 19 -19.14 -5.33 1.71
CA ASP A 19 -20.32 -6.19 1.68
C ASP A 19 -21.23 -5.98 0.45
N SER A 20 -20.79 -5.18 -0.53
CA SER A 20 -21.59 -4.93 -1.73
C SER A 20 -21.47 -6.07 -2.74
N ASP A 21 -22.51 -6.27 -3.55
CA ASP A 21 -22.47 -7.15 -4.71
C ASP A 21 -21.72 -6.46 -5.88
N ALA A 22 -20.40 -6.31 -5.71
CA ALA A 22 -19.50 -5.74 -6.70
C ALA A 22 -18.46 -6.76 -7.16
N GLN A 23 -17.94 -6.57 -8.38
CA GLN A 23 -16.96 -7.48 -8.97
C GLN A 23 -15.61 -7.38 -8.24
N ASN A 24 -14.92 -8.52 -8.12
CA ASN A 24 -13.48 -8.56 -7.85
C ASN A 24 -12.69 -8.55 -9.16
N VAL A 25 -11.66 -7.71 -9.24
CA VAL A 25 -10.70 -7.67 -10.36
C VAL A 25 -9.30 -7.96 -9.85
N THR A 26 -8.47 -8.58 -10.68
CA THR A 26 -7.08 -8.91 -10.33
C THR A 26 -6.15 -8.12 -11.24
N GLU A 27 -5.24 -7.37 -10.64
CA GLU A 27 -4.22 -6.59 -11.36
C GLU A 27 -2.83 -6.97 -10.87
N THR A 28 -1.80 -6.63 -11.64
CA THR A 28 -0.44 -6.63 -11.09
C THR A 28 -0.34 -5.57 -10.00
N PHE A 29 0.49 -5.81 -8.99
CA PHE A 29 0.68 -4.82 -7.93
C PHE A 29 1.14 -3.44 -8.45
N PRO A 30 2.12 -3.31 -9.37
CA PRO A 30 2.47 -2.01 -9.92
C PRO A 30 1.32 -1.36 -10.70
N ASP A 31 0.52 -2.11 -11.48
CA ASP A 31 -0.60 -1.53 -12.25
C ASP A 31 -1.71 -1.02 -11.32
N TYR A 32 -1.96 -1.71 -10.20
CA TYR A 32 -2.83 -1.20 -9.15
C TYR A 32 -2.33 0.15 -8.59
N ILE A 33 -1.05 0.25 -8.25
CA ILE A 33 -0.47 1.49 -7.70
C ILE A 33 -0.48 2.62 -8.73
N LYS A 34 -0.19 2.35 -10.01
CA LYS A 34 -0.31 3.33 -11.11
C LYS A 34 -1.71 3.91 -11.20
N ASN A 35 -2.72 3.05 -11.07
CA ASN A 35 -4.13 3.44 -11.09
C ASN A 35 -4.48 4.32 -9.89
N VAL A 36 -4.11 3.90 -8.68
CA VAL A 36 -4.35 4.66 -7.44
C VAL A 36 -3.67 6.02 -7.53
N ALA A 37 -2.38 6.06 -7.84
CA ALA A 37 -1.62 7.31 -7.96
C ALA A 37 -2.24 8.25 -8.99
N SER A 38 -2.64 7.72 -10.16
CA SER A 38 -3.28 8.56 -11.18
C SER A 38 -4.68 9.05 -10.76
N SER A 39 -5.32 8.41 -9.78
CA SER A 39 -6.67 8.75 -9.25
C SER A 39 -6.64 9.71 -8.07
N GLU A 40 -5.56 9.66 -7.29
CA GLU A 40 -5.46 10.37 -6.02
C GLU A 40 -4.64 11.67 -6.14
N ILE A 41 -3.68 11.75 -7.07
CA ILE A 41 -2.75 12.89 -7.17
C ILE A 41 -2.60 13.43 -8.59
N TYR A 42 -2.25 14.72 -8.69
CA TYR A 42 -2.05 15.36 -9.98
C TYR A 42 -0.64 15.10 -10.52
N PRO A 43 -0.49 14.67 -11.79
CA PRO A 43 0.81 14.34 -12.37
C PRO A 43 1.74 15.57 -12.51
N THR A 44 1.23 16.79 -12.38
CA THR A 44 2.01 18.03 -12.50
C THR A 44 2.65 18.49 -11.19
N TRP A 45 2.45 17.76 -10.10
CA TRP A 45 3.06 18.08 -8.81
C TRP A 45 4.58 17.88 -8.81
N PRO A 46 5.32 18.55 -7.91
CA PRO A 46 6.74 18.31 -7.74
C PRO A 46 7.04 16.83 -7.52
N GLU A 47 8.12 16.32 -8.13
CA GLU A 47 8.46 14.89 -8.08
C GLU A 47 8.63 14.36 -6.64
N ALA A 48 9.18 15.17 -5.73
CA ALA A 48 9.29 14.80 -4.32
C ALA A 48 7.92 14.55 -3.66
N ALA A 49 6.91 15.37 -4.00
CA ALA A 49 5.54 15.17 -3.53
C ALA A 49 4.93 13.92 -4.17
N LEU A 50 5.12 13.71 -5.49
CA LEU A 50 4.64 12.50 -6.18
C LEU A 50 5.19 11.22 -5.51
N ARG A 51 6.51 11.15 -5.31
CA ARG A 51 7.17 10.00 -4.68
C ARG A 51 6.70 9.76 -3.25
N ALA A 52 6.54 10.81 -2.44
CA ALA A 52 6.04 10.68 -1.07
C ALA A 52 4.61 10.10 -1.04
N ASN A 53 3.72 10.60 -1.90
CA ASN A 53 2.35 10.09 -2.00
C ASN A 53 2.32 8.65 -2.51
N ILE A 54 3.07 8.33 -3.56
CA ILE A 54 3.13 6.97 -4.12
C ILE A 54 3.67 5.97 -3.08
N LEU A 55 4.70 6.32 -2.30
CA LEU A 55 5.20 5.47 -1.23
C LEU A 55 4.16 5.23 -0.12
N ALA A 56 3.39 6.25 0.25
CA ALA A 56 2.27 6.07 1.18
C ALA A 56 1.20 5.14 0.59
N GLN A 57 0.87 5.28 -0.70
CA GLN A 57 -0.11 4.42 -1.37
C GLN A 57 0.33 2.95 -1.44
N ILE A 58 1.62 2.73 -1.77
CA ILE A 58 2.23 1.39 -1.76
C ILE A 58 2.17 0.80 -0.35
N SER A 59 2.50 1.57 0.67
CA SER A 59 2.55 1.09 2.05
C SER A 59 1.17 0.71 2.59
N VAL A 60 0.11 1.45 2.23
CA VAL A 60 -1.30 1.05 2.53
C VAL A 60 -1.63 -0.31 1.90
N ALA A 61 -1.35 -0.48 0.61
CA ALA A 61 -1.64 -1.72 -0.10
C ALA A 61 -0.83 -2.90 0.47
N MET A 62 0.45 -2.68 0.75
CA MET A 62 1.32 -3.64 1.42
C MET A 62 0.81 -4.02 2.80
N ASN A 63 0.32 -3.07 3.60
CA ASN A 63 -0.25 -3.38 4.92
C ASN A 63 -1.52 -4.24 4.80
N ARG A 64 -2.46 -3.90 3.90
CA ARG A 64 -3.69 -4.68 3.69
C ARG A 64 -3.39 -6.12 3.29
N VAL A 65 -2.46 -6.28 2.36
CA VAL A 65 -1.93 -7.56 1.89
C VAL A 65 -1.28 -8.29 3.07
N TYR A 66 -0.25 -7.71 3.70
CA TYR A 66 0.54 -8.33 4.77
C TYR A 66 -0.29 -8.79 5.96
N THR A 67 -1.20 -7.94 6.44
CA THR A 67 -2.08 -8.25 7.56
C THR A 67 -3.15 -9.27 7.19
N GLY A 68 -3.46 -9.42 5.90
CA GLY A 68 -4.61 -10.18 5.41
C GLY A 68 -5.91 -9.53 5.85
N PHE A 69 -5.98 -8.19 5.83
CA PHE A 69 -7.05 -7.41 6.46
C PHE A 69 -8.44 -7.94 6.06
N TYR A 70 -8.76 -7.99 4.77
CA TYR A 70 -10.06 -8.50 4.31
C TYR A 70 -10.14 -10.03 4.36
N ARG A 71 -9.08 -10.73 3.96
CA ARG A 71 -9.02 -12.20 3.96
C ARG A 71 -9.32 -12.82 5.33
N ASN A 72 -8.74 -12.28 6.40
CA ASN A 72 -8.96 -12.74 7.78
C ASN A 72 -10.36 -12.43 8.32
N ARG A 73 -11.13 -11.60 7.61
CA ARG A 73 -12.54 -11.31 7.88
C ARG A 73 -13.50 -12.14 7.03
N GLY A 74 -12.98 -13.06 6.21
CA GLY A 74 -13.78 -13.97 5.38
C GLY A 74 -14.04 -13.49 3.96
N TYR A 75 -13.49 -12.34 3.56
CA TYR A 75 -13.57 -11.87 2.18
C TYR A 75 -12.54 -12.56 1.28
N ASP A 76 -12.80 -12.62 -0.02
CA ASP A 76 -11.94 -13.24 -1.03
C ASP A 76 -11.08 -12.24 -1.82
N PHE A 77 -11.08 -10.97 -1.41
CA PHE A 77 -10.26 -9.89 -1.98
C PHE A 77 -9.26 -9.31 -0.97
N ASP A 78 -8.32 -8.50 -1.46
CA ASP A 78 -7.22 -7.93 -0.67
C ASP A 78 -7.44 -6.47 -0.28
N ILE A 79 -8.17 -5.71 -1.10
CA ILE A 79 -8.43 -4.27 -0.91
C ILE A 79 -9.71 -3.84 -1.64
N THR A 80 -10.36 -2.78 -1.18
CA THR A 80 -11.49 -2.16 -1.90
C THR A 80 -11.04 -1.01 -2.80
N SER A 81 -11.86 -0.62 -3.76
CA SER A 81 -11.61 0.51 -4.65
C SER A 81 -12.09 1.86 -4.12
N SER A 82 -12.62 1.91 -2.89
CA SER A 82 -13.33 3.07 -2.34
C SER A 82 -12.49 3.81 -1.29
N PRO A 83 -12.34 5.14 -1.39
CA PRO A 83 -11.61 5.93 -0.40
C PRO A 83 -12.29 5.98 0.98
N ALA A 84 -13.54 5.55 1.10
CA ALA A 84 -14.21 5.40 2.39
C ALA A 84 -13.62 4.25 3.24
N TYR A 85 -12.92 3.31 2.61
CA TYR A 85 -12.38 2.11 3.26
C TYR A 85 -10.88 1.92 3.01
N ASP A 86 -10.43 2.21 1.80
CA ASP A 86 -9.04 2.07 1.34
C ASP A 86 -8.65 3.26 0.45
N GLN A 87 -8.23 3.01 -0.79
CA GLN A 87 -7.69 4.01 -1.72
C GLN A 87 -8.58 4.06 -2.97
N THR A 88 -8.66 5.22 -3.62
CA THR A 88 -9.43 5.36 -4.86
C THR A 88 -8.76 4.57 -5.98
N TYR A 89 -9.48 3.57 -6.49
CA TYR A 89 -9.13 2.83 -7.70
C TYR A 89 -10.30 2.91 -8.68
N VAL A 90 -10.02 3.23 -9.94
CA VAL A 90 -11.04 3.33 -10.98
C VAL A 90 -10.76 2.30 -12.06
N TYR A 91 -11.62 1.28 -12.19
CA TYR A 91 -11.42 0.23 -13.18
C TYR A 91 -11.40 0.80 -14.61
N GLY A 92 -10.34 0.48 -15.37
CA GLY A 92 -10.18 0.90 -16.76
C GLY A 92 -9.81 2.38 -16.99
N ARG A 93 -9.31 3.10 -15.97
CA ARG A 93 -8.85 4.49 -16.15
C ARG A 93 -7.54 4.59 -16.95
N ASP A 94 -7.28 5.79 -17.46
CA ASP A 94 -6.00 6.15 -18.06
C ASP A 94 -4.91 6.41 -17.01
N ILE A 95 -3.68 6.04 -17.34
CA ILE A 95 -2.48 6.21 -16.49
C ILE A 95 -1.60 7.32 -17.04
N PHE A 96 -1.14 8.22 -16.19
CA PHE A 96 -0.19 9.26 -16.59
C PHE A 96 1.23 8.69 -16.70
N SER A 97 1.93 9.00 -17.80
CA SER A 97 3.25 8.42 -18.08
C SER A 97 4.28 8.68 -16.97
N ASN A 98 4.33 9.91 -16.45
CA ASN A 98 5.28 10.25 -15.38
C ASN A 98 4.96 9.53 -14.06
N ILE A 99 3.68 9.27 -13.77
CA ILE A 99 3.29 8.43 -12.62
C ILE A 99 3.72 6.99 -12.87
N SER A 100 3.51 6.46 -14.08
CA SER A 100 3.95 5.10 -14.43
C SER A 100 5.45 4.93 -14.20
N GLU A 101 6.26 5.86 -14.70
CA GLU A 101 7.72 5.84 -14.57
C GLU A 101 8.17 5.84 -13.11
N ILE A 102 7.59 6.71 -12.27
CA ILE A 102 7.91 6.75 -10.85
C ILE A 102 7.49 5.44 -10.18
N VAL A 103 6.27 4.93 -10.43
CA VAL A 103 5.80 3.68 -9.82
C VAL A 103 6.69 2.51 -10.22
N ASP A 104 7.09 2.39 -11.49
CA ASP A 104 7.97 1.32 -11.96
C ASP A 104 9.33 1.33 -11.24
N GLU A 105 9.80 2.50 -10.79
CA GLU A 105 11.04 2.63 -10.00
C GLU A 105 10.87 2.18 -8.54
N ILE A 106 9.72 2.46 -7.91
CA ILE A 106 9.57 2.35 -6.44
C ILE A 106 8.50 1.36 -5.96
N PHE A 107 7.77 0.67 -6.85
CA PHE A 107 6.65 -0.21 -6.46
C PHE A 107 7.04 -1.31 -5.47
N ASN A 108 8.31 -1.69 -5.44
CA ASN A 108 8.87 -2.69 -4.53
C ASN A 108 9.44 -2.08 -3.23
N SER A 109 9.09 -0.83 -2.94
CA SER A 109 9.50 -0.10 -1.73
C SER A 109 8.30 0.27 -0.87
N TYR A 110 8.42 0.17 0.45
CA TYR A 110 7.34 0.52 1.38
C TYR A 110 7.87 1.04 2.72
N ILE A 111 7.00 1.71 3.47
CA ILE A 111 7.33 2.35 4.74
C ILE A 111 7.09 1.36 5.87
N ARG A 112 7.96 1.33 6.88
CA ARG A 112 7.70 0.65 8.16
C ARG A 112 8.25 1.46 9.32
N ARG A 113 7.88 1.08 10.55
CA ARG A 113 8.46 1.64 11.77
C ARG A 113 9.80 0.96 12.08
N GLU A 114 10.77 1.73 12.54
CA GLU A 114 12.04 1.18 13.03
C GLU A 114 11.79 0.07 14.07
N GLY A 115 12.52 -1.04 13.93
CA GLY A 115 12.37 -2.20 14.81
C GLY A 115 11.14 -3.07 14.54
N THR A 116 10.33 -2.75 13.54
CA THR A 116 9.18 -3.57 13.11
C THR A 116 9.44 -4.23 11.75
N ILE A 117 8.72 -5.32 11.47
CA ILE A 117 8.75 -5.97 10.14
C ILE A 117 7.52 -5.61 9.30
N GLU A 118 6.46 -5.10 9.92
CA GLU A 118 5.17 -4.87 9.30
C GLU A 118 5.18 -3.58 8.45
N PRO A 119 4.69 -3.61 7.20
CA PRO A 119 4.46 -2.39 6.43
C PRO A 119 3.50 -1.46 7.17
N LEU A 120 3.85 -0.18 7.29
CA LEU A 120 3.06 0.81 7.99
C LEU A 120 1.77 1.09 7.21
N PHE A 121 0.62 1.08 7.90
CA PHE A 121 -0.61 1.64 7.34
C PHE A 121 -0.51 3.17 7.35
N THR A 122 -0.07 3.73 6.24
CA THR A 122 0.20 5.17 6.06
C THR A 122 -1.08 5.87 5.63
N GLU A 123 -1.89 6.29 6.60
CA GLU A 123 -3.07 7.13 6.35
C GLU A 123 -2.68 8.37 5.51
N PHE A 124 -3.53 8.78 4.58
CA PHE A 124 -3.36 10.01 3.81
C PHE A 124 -4.74 10.58 3.43
N CYS A 125 -4.79 11.88 3.18
CA CYS A 125 -6.00 12.61 2.79
C CYS A 125 -5.62 13.90 2.04
N ASP A 126 -6.58 14.54 1.37
CA ASP A 126 -6.30 15.75 0.59
C ASP A 126 -5.64 16.87 1.42
N GLY A 127 -6.03 17.03 2.69
CA GLY A 127 -5.50 18.04 3.61
C GLY A 127 -6.09 19.45 3.44
N ILE A 128 -7.04 19.64 2.53
CA ILE A 128 -7.78 20.90 2.30
C ILE A 128 -9.22 20.77 2.79
N GLU A 129 -9.98 19.80 2.26
CA GLU A 129 -11.37 19.53 2.62
C GLU A 129 -11.46 18.47 3.72
N VAL A 130 -10.52 17.51 3.73
CA VAL A 130 -10.44 16.41 4.70
C VAL A 130 -9.11 16.46 5.45
N GLN A 131 -9.17 16.35 6.77
CA GLN A 131 -8.01 16.21 7.65
C GLN A 131 -7.95 14.80 8.23
N CYS A 132 -6.72 14.29 8.40
CA CYS A 132 -6.41 12.95 8.88
C CYS A 132 -5.13 12.97 9.72
N ASN A 133 -4.76 11.86 10.37
CA ASN A 133 -3.52 11.80 11.17
C ASN A 133 -2.27 11.44 10.35
N GLY A 134 -2.37 11.50 9.03
CA GLY A 134 -1.34 11.07 8.11
C GLY A 134 -0.93 12.16 7.12
N LEU A 135 -0.48 11.74 5.93
CA LEU A 135 0.02 12.66 4.93
C LEU A 135 -1.10 13.51 4.33
N TYR A 136 -0.88 14.83 4.31
CA TYR A 136 -1.71 15.76 3.57
C TYR A 136 -1.18 15.88 2.16
N GLN A 137 -1.97 15.49 1.17
CA GLN A 137 -1.53 15.46 -0.23
C GLN A 137 -1.11 16.87 -0.69
N TRP A 138 -1.93 17.89 -0.44
CA TRP A 138 -1.56 19.28 -0.76
C TRP A 138 -0.44 19.83 0.13
N GLY A 139 -0.39 19.43 1.40
CA GLY A 139 0.71 19.80 2.28
C GLY A 139 2.05 19.23 1.84
N SER A 140 2.07 18.06 1.19
CA SER A 140 3.28 17.48 0.62
C SER A 140 3.83 18.31 -0.55
N VAL A 141 2.95 18.96 -1.32
CA VAL A 141 3.33 19.89 -2.40
C VAL A 141 4.04 21.10 -1.82
N GLU A 142 3.46 21.73 -0.80
CA GLU A 142 4.06 22.91 -0.14
C GLU A 142 5.45 22.58 0.43
N LEU A 143 5.61 21.41 1.05
CA LEU A 143 6.91 20.96 1.56
C LEU A 143 7.93 20.72 0.43
N ALA A 144 7.51 20.13 -0.68
CA ALA A 144 8.37 19.93 -1.85
C ALA A 144 8.80 21.27 -2.48
N GLU A 145 7.89 22.25 -2.57
CA GLU A 145 8.19 23.61 -3.05
C GLU A 145 9.18 24.36 -2.15
N ARG A 146 9.19 24.04 -0.85
CA ARG A 146 10.20 24.51 0.12
C ARG A 146 11.54 23.76 0.02
N GLY A 147 11.65 22.78 -0.87
CA GLY A 147 12.88 22.06 -1.16
C GLY A 147 13.11 20.80 -0.33
N LEU A 148 12.08 20.27 0.36
CA LEU A 148 12.21 18.98 1.05
C LEU A 148 12.21 17.84 0.02
N ASP A 149 13.02 16.81 0.28
CA ASP A 149 12.95 15.55 -0.46
C ASP A 149 11.76 14.69 0.00
N TYR A 150 11.46 13.63 -0.78
CA TYR A 150 10.30 12.79 -0.54
C TYR A 150 10.34 12.10 0.83
N PHE A 151 11.53 11.72 1.33
CA PHE A 151 11.64 11.01 2.60
C PHE A 151 11.49 11.97 3.78
N SER A 152 12.03 13.18 3.69
CA SER A 152 11.82 14.25 4.66
C SER A 152 10.34 14.65 4.74
N ILE A 153 9.62 14.65 3.61
CA ILE A 153 8.16 14.83 3.58
C ILE A 153 7.47 13.69 4.34
N LEU A 154 7.83 12.44 4.07
CA LEU A 154 7.25 11.29 4.78
C LEU A 154 7.53 11.34 6.29
N GLN A 155 8.74 11.69 6.71
CA GLN A 155 9.10 11.85 8.12
C GLN A 155 8.33 13.00 8.79
N ASN A 156 8.02 14.07 8.04
CA ASN A 156 7.20 15.17 8.55
C ASN A 156 5.80 14.71 8.99
N TYR A 157 5.18 13.79 8.24
CA TYR A 157 3.83 13.30 8.53
C TYR A 157 3.79 12.05 9.40
N TYR A 158 4.73 11.12 9.20
CA TYR A 158 4.70 9.83 9.89
C TYR A 158 5.69 9.75 11.05
N GLY A 159 6.55 10.76 11.28
CA GLY A 159 7.54 10.76 12.34
C GLY A 159 8.92 10.29 11.88
N ASN A 160 9.93 10.55 12.71
CA ASN A 160 11.34 10.27 12.37
C ASN A 160 11.73 8.80 12.53
N ASP A 161 10.88 8.00 13.16
CA ASP A 161 11.05 6.56 13.44
C ASP A 161 10.50 5.68 12.31
N ILE A 162 10.37 6.22 11.10
CA ILE A 162 10.08 5.45 9.89
C ILE A 162 11.37 5.10 9.17
N GLU A 163 11.36 3.96 8.49
CA GLU A 163 12.37 3.58 7.52
C GLU A 163 11.72 3.14 6.21
N LEU A 164 12.47 3.29 5.12
CA LEU A 164 12.08 2.81 3.80
C LEU A 164 12.72 1.45 3.57
N VAL A 165 11.90 0.41 3.39
CA VAL A 165 12.37 -0.85 2.84
C VAL A 165 12.39 -0.69 1.33
N THR A 166 13.55 -0.84 0.70
CA THR A 166 13.74 -0.81 -0.75
C THR A 166 14.05 -2.21 -1.28
N ASP A 167 13.81 -2.43 -2.57
CA ASP A 167 14.12 -3.68 -3.27
C ASP A 167 13.53 -4.92 -2.60
N ALA A 168 12.31 -4.80 -2.06
CA ALA A 168 11.64 -5.92 -1.44
C ALA A 168 11.37 -7.02 -2.49
N PRO A 169 11.60 -8.29 -2.14
CA PRO A 169 11.40 -9.39 -3.08
C PRO A 169 9.94 -9.46 -3.52
N VAL A 170 9.72 -9.60 -4.83
CA VAL A 170 8.40 -9.87 -5.40
C VAL A 170 8.15 -11.38 -5.34
N ALA A 171 6.99 -11.79 -4.86
CA ALA A 171 6.64 -13.20 -4.80
C ALA A 171 5.15 -13.42 -5.11
N ASN A 172 4.89 -14.48 -5.88
CA ASN A 172 3.54 -14.97 -6.06
C ASN A 172 2.95 -15.39 -4.71
N ARG A 173 1.72 -14.96 -4.44
CA ARG A 173 0.94 -15.52 -3.36
C ARG A 173 0.40 -16.86 -3.85
N PRO A 174 0.63 -18.00 -3.17
CA PRO A 174 -0.15 -19.18 -3.46
C PRO A 174 -1.63 -18.80 -3.27
N GLY A 175 -2.37 -18.74 -4.38
CA GLY A 175 -3.78 -18.38 -4.38
C GLY A 175 -4.51 -19.30 -3.41
N THR A 176 -5.15 -18.70 -2.40
CA THR A 176 -6.13 -19.30 -1.49
C THR A 176 -6.15 -20.83 -1.48
N ALA A 177 -5.14 -21.45 -0.87
CA ALA A 177 -5.43 -22.70 -0.20
C ALA A 177 -6.50 -22.36 0.87
N PRO A 178 -7.59 -23.14 0.99
CA PRO A 178 -8.55 -22.95 2.08
C PRO A 178 -7.77 -22.86 3.40
N PRO A 179 -8.19 -22.03 4.38
CA PRO A 179 -7.42 -21.78 5.58
C PRO A 179 -6.96 -23.12 6.14
N VAL A 180 -5.65 -23.36 6.03
CA VAL A 180 -5.08 -24.57 6.61
C VAL A 180 -5.34 -24.39 8.09
N VAL A 181 -6.18 -25.26 8.64
CA VAL A 181 -6.35 -25.32 10.10
C VAL A 181 -4.98 -25.66 10.64
N ILE A 182 -4.27 -24.65 11.14
CA ILE A 182 -2.94 -24.83 11.71
C ILE A 182 -3.11 -25.69 12.96
N ARG A 183 -2.54 -26.88 12.92
CA ARG A 183 -2.52 -27.83 14.03
C ARG A 183 -1.18 -27.73 14.74
N GLU A 184 -1.19 -28.11 16.02
CA GLU A 184 0.02 -28.23 16.81
C GLU A 184 1.00 -29.19 16.10
N GLY A 185 2.16 -28.67 15.68
CA GLY A 185 3.17 -29.42 14.92
C GLY A 185 3.31 -29.02 13.44
N ASP A 186 2.44 -28.17 12.90
CA ASP A 186 2.60 -27.65 11.53
C ASP A 186 3.82 -26.71 11.43
N THR A 187 4.48 -26.71 10.26
CA THR A 187 5.64 -25.86 9.96
C THR A 187 5.43 -25.17 8.61
N GLY A 188 5.71 -23.87 8.51
CA GLY A 188 5.58 -23.14 7.25
C GLY A 188 5.35 -21.63 7.42
N ARG A 189 5.20 -20.91 6.31
CA ARG A 189 5.08 -19.44 6.26
C ARG A 189 3.88 -18.92 7.06
N ASP A 190 2.75 -19.64 7.02
CA ASP A 190 1.53 -19.27 7.75
C ASP A 190 1.67 -19.49 9.27
N VAL A 191 2.40 -20.53 9.68
CA VAL A 191 2.74 -20.80 11.09
C VAL A 191 3.69 -19.73 11.63
N GLU A 192 4.69 -19.33 10.84
CA GLU A 192 5.66 -18.30 11.23
C GLU A 192 5.00 -16.92 11.40
N ILE A 193 4.02 -16.59 10.54
CA ILE A 193 3.21 -15.37 10.67
C ILE A 193 2.38 -15.40 11.95
N LEU A 194 1.74 -16.54 12.28
CA LEU A 194 0.90 -16.69 13.48
C LEU A 194 1.71 -16.71 14.78
N GLN A 195 2.85 -17.40 14.83
CA GLN A 195 3.69 -17.50 16.02
C GLN A 195 4.32 -16.18 16.45
N ARG A 196 4.46 -15.21 15.53
CA ARG A 196 5.02 -13.88 15.83
C ARG A 196 3.95 -12.79 16.07
N ARG A 197 2.65 -13.14 15.96
CA ARG A 197 1.51 -12.29 16.33
C ARG A 197 1.11 -12.46 17.82
N LEU A 198 1.74 -13.38 18.54
CA LEU A 198 1.60 -13.65 19.98
C LEU A 198 2.84 -13.17 20.73
#